data_AF-A0ABD3WRE0-F1
#
_entry.id   AF-A0ABD3WRE0-F1
#
_cell.length_a   1.000
_cell.length_b   1.000
_cell.length_c   1.000
_cell.angle_alpha   90.00
_cell.angle_beta   90.00
_cell.angle_gamma   90.00
#
_symmetry.space_group_name_H-M   'P 1'
#
loop_
_entity.id
_entity.type
_entity.pdbx_description
1 polymer ?
#
loop_
_entity_poly.entity_id
_entity_poly.type
_entity_poly.pdbx_seq_one_letter_code
_entity_poly.pdbx_strand_id
1 'polypeptide(L)'
;MGPKRAKKYPCGSCSSACAFECVYCITCANWYHRQCQSMSDEELRQWGELDLDYVCISCRSLNGSRFDFVSALQRLGMAARSKDLDKLTAAIDRELLFKPRLSIPVKQHKDFPSADSIASYIMANYVDDVYGNPITTTGDGNCLYNAISILLFGNEALATQLRYLTCIQLVTNMTTYMNHPISNELYLVSSDYDKACFDAGTCGAFSNAWHLLALSDVIMRPIRSIYPNVNGDKDGARIYLNKIFYPSNPLESASPLTVLWYSIGKMPEPNVYYNVNHFAAVTDVIERGINTKRQQSTKRKISSSGSSACESDCYHEDDAADDDNNYDDEATQSRKQLPLKVRQLSFNGSEDGNNTYCYDADGDDGVADDEVKEYADKYIHTLDSVISSHNAPVFSGFGHDLGGFGQVLGRFWVVLGRFWVVLGKSCCRCIMYIK
;
A
#
# COMPACT_ATOMS: atom_id res chain seq x y z
N MET A 1 42.63 2.19 -46.66
CA MET A 1 42.23 2.68 -45.32
C MET A 1 42.63 1.62 -44.31
N GLY A 2 43.61 1.89 -43.44
CA GLY A 2 44.01 0.93 -42.41
C GLY A 2 42.91 0.73 -41.36
N PRO A 3 42.89 -0.40 -40.64
CA PRO A 3 41.90 -0.66 -39.60
C PRO A 3 42.00 0.41 -38.53
N LYS A 4 40.94 1.20 -38.34
CA LYS A 4 40.84 2.15 -37.22
C LYS A 4 40.96 1.34 -35.94
N ARG A 5 41.99 1.61 -35.12
CA ARG A 5 42.12 1.02 -33.78
C ARG A 5 40.81 1.21 -33.02
N ALA A 6 40.28 0.12 -32.45
CA ALA A 6 39.08 0.18 -31.62
C ALA A 6 39.29 1.17 -30.47
N LYS A 7 38.28 2.02 -30.20
CA LYS A 7 38.33 2.98 -29.09
C LYS A 7 38.31 2.20 -27.77
N LYS A 8 39.17 2.58 -26.81
CA LYS A 8 39.40 1.83 -25.56
C LYS A 8 38.14 1.72 -24.69
N TYR A 9 37.20 2.68 -24.80
CA TYR A 9 35.91 2.69 -24.11
C TYR A 9 34.86 3.39 -24.98
N PRO A 10 34.17 2.70 -25.89
CA PRO A 10 33.11 3.33 -26.68
C PRO A 10 31.88 3.59 -25.80
N CYS A 11 31.31 4.79 -25.91
CA CYS A 11 30.07 5.15 -25.25
C CYS A 11 28.93 4.27 -25.75
N GLY A 12 28.18 3.66 -24.83
CA GLY A 12 27.06 2.76 -25.17
C GLY A 12 25.86 3.45 -25.85
N SER A 13 25.86 4.78 -25.97
CA SER A 13 24.83 5.55 -26.67
C SER A 13 25.32 6.10 -28.01
N CYS A 14 26.41 6.88 -28.03
CA CYS A 14 26.89 7.56 -29.24
C CYS A 14 28.08 6.87 -29.93
N SER A 15 28.58 5.76 -29.38
CA SER A 15 29.78 5.02 -29.87
C SER A 15 31.07 5.86 -29.95
N SER A 16 31.08 7.07 -29.39
CA SER A 16 32.28 7.91 -29.27
C SER A 16 33.11 7.52 -28.05
N ALA A 17 34.42 7.83 -28.04
CA ALA A 17 35.28 7.41 -26.93
C ALA A 17 34.89 8.16 -25.65
N CYS A 18 34.68 7.42 -24.58
CA CYS A 18 34.61 7.95 -23.22
C CYS A 18 36.03 8.30 -22.75
N ALA A 19 36.19 9.50 -22.16
CA ALA A 19 37.46 9.98 -21.64
C ALA A 19 37.26 10.57 -20.24
N PHE A 20 36.60 11.73 -20.15
CA PHE A 20 36.23 12.41 -18.91
C PHE A 20 34.71 12.50 -18.80
N GLU A 21 34.19 12.71 -17.58
CA GLU A 21 32.75 12.86 -17.32
C GLU A 21 31.91 11.68 -17.83
N CYS A 22 32.35 10.47 -17.52
CA CYS A 22 31.67 9.25 -17.94
C CYS A 22 31.27 8.42 -16.72
N VAL A 23 30.17 7.70 -16.86
CA VAL A 23 29.64 6.75 -15.87
C VAL A 23 29.67 5.35 -16.44
N TYR A 24 29.95 4.36 -15.58
CA TYR A 24 29.96 2.96 -15.96
C TYR A 24 28.63 2.31 -15.57
N CYS A 25 27.91 1.74 -16.53
CA CYS A 25 26.68 1.00 -16.25
C CYS A 25 27.00 -0.43 -15.85
N ILE A 26 26.62 -0.83 -14.64
CA ILE A 26 26.86 -2.19 -14.15
C ILE A 26 26.10 -3.26 -14.93
N THR A 27 24.91 -2.93 -15.45
CA THR A 27 24.03 -3.91 -16.11
C THR A 27 24.49 -4.29 -17.50
N CYS A 28 24.87 -3.32 -18.34
CA CYS A 28 25.32 -3.58 -19.71
C CYS A 28 26.84 -3.52 -19.89
N ALA A 29 27.59 -3.28 -18.81
CA ALA A 29 29.04 -3.15 -18.81
C ALA A 29 29.61 -2.12 -19.81
N ASN A 30 28.84 -1.07 -20.10
CA ASN A 30 29.24 0.01 -21.01
C ASN A 30 29.49 1.31 -20.25
N TRP A 31 30.46 2.09 -20.75
CA TRP A 31 30.65 3.48 -20.35
C TRP A 31 29.66 4.37 -21.09
N TYR A 32 29.22 5.43 -20.45
CA TYR A 32 28.37 6.45 -21.05
C TYR A 32 28.89 7.84 -20.73
N HIS A 33 28.88 8.73 -21.71
CA HIS A 33 29.04 10.16 -21.44
C HIS A 33 27.89 10.65 -20.57
N ARG A 34 28.19 11.52 -19.61
CA ARG A 34 27.20 12.22 -18.78
C ARG A 34 26.05 12.79 -19.62
N GLN A 35 26.36 13.49 -20.71
CA GLN A 35 25.37 14.11 -21.61
C GLN A 35 24.54 13.06 -22.36
N CYS A 36 25.13 11.91 -22.71
CA CYS A 36 24.40 10.79 -23.31
C CYS A 36 23.43 10.10 -22.33
N GLN A 37 23.52 10.42 -21.04
CA GLN A 37 22.61 9.96 -19.99
C GLN A 37 21.77 11.11 -19.43
N SER A 38 21.71 12.25 -20.12
CA SER A 38 20.94 13.43 -19.70
C SER A 38 21.24 13.87 -18.26
N MET A 39 22.46 13.62 -17.77
CA MET A 39 22.87 13.86 -16.40
C MET A 39 23.53 15.24 -16.29
N SER A 40 23.24 15.98 -15.22
CA SER A 40 23.93 17.23 -14.88
C SER A 40 25.30 16.97 -14.23
N ASP A 41 26.16 17.97 -14.17
CA ASP A 41 27.47 17.84 -13.49
C ASP A 41 27.31 17.56 -12.00
N GLU A 42 26.27 18.13 -11.40
CA GLU A 42 25.91 17.89 -10.00
C GLU A 42 25.45 16.46 -9.77
N GLU A 43 24.54 15.94 -10.62
CA GLU A 43 24.12 14.54 -10.53
C GLU A 43 25.31 13.58 -10.71
N LEU A 44 26.24 13.88 -11.63
CA LEU A 44 27.44 13.06 -11.81
C LEU A 44 28.33 13.04 -10.56
N ARG A 45 28.49 14.18 -9.88
CA ARG A 45 29.23 14.26 -8.62
C ARG A 45 28.54 13.47 -7.53
N GLN A 46 27.22 13.63 -7.38
CA GLN A 46 26.42 12.86 -6.42
C GLN A 46 26.59 11.35 -6.66
N TRP A 47 26.52 10.89 -7.92
CA TRP A 47 26.80 9.49 -8.25
C TRP A 47 28.21 9.03 -7.86
N GLY A 48 29.23 9.89 -8.01
CA GLY A 48 30.59 9.59 -7.61
C GLY A 48 30.81 9.55 -6.09
N GLU A 49 30.04 10.32 -5.33
CA GLU A 49 30.12 10.35 -3.86
C GLU A 49 29.40 9.18 -3.20
N LEU A 50 28.36 8.67 -3.85
CA LEU A 50 27.47 7.69 -3.25
C LEU A 50 28.09 6.29 -3.11
N ASP A 51 29.21 5.96 -3.78
CA ASP A 51 29.80 4.60 -3.85
C ASP A 51 28.77 3.53 -4.28
N LEU A 52 27.97 3.88 -5.30
CA LEU A 52 26.85 3.08 -5.77
C LEU A 52 27.02 2.74 -7.26
N ASP A 53 26.68 1.50 -7.62
CA ASP A 53 26.64 1.09 -9.02
C ASP A 53 25.60 1.90 -9.81
N TYR A 54 26.05 2.48 -10.93
CA TYR A 54 25.20 3.20 -11.86
C TYR A 54 24.51 2.24 -12.84
N VAL A 55 23.25 2.50 -13.16
CA VAL A 55 22.49 1.77 -14.20
C VAL A 55 22.00 2.79 -15.23
N CYS A 56 22.41 2.63 -16.49
CA CYS A 56 22.09 3.58 -17.55
C CYS A 56 20.58 3.65 -17.84
N ILE A 57 20.15 4.77 -18.45
CA ILE A 57 18.75 5.03 -18.84
C ILE A 57 18.20 3.86 -19.68
N SER A 58 18.99 3.32 -20.61
CA SER A 58 18.58 2.20 -21.45
C SER A 58 18.34 0.93 -20.65
N CYS A 59 19.18 0.63 -19.66
CA CYS A 59 18.99 -0.54 -18.78
C CYS A 59 17.89 -0.33 -17.72
N ARG A 60 17.49 0.92 -17.49
CA ARG A 60 16.33 1.27 -16.64
C ARG A 60 15.02 1.30 -17.42
N SER A 61 15.06 1.10 -18.73
CA SER A 61 13.90 1.26 -19.59
C SER A 61 13.53 -0.04 -20.30
N LEU A 62 12.27 -0.44 -20.20
CA LEU A 62 11.68 -1.49 -21.01
C LEU A 62 11.62 -1.01 -22.47
N ASN A 63 12.29 -1.74 -23.37
CA ASN A 63 12.36 -1.44 -24.80
C ASN A 63 12.75 0.03 -25.11
N GLY A 64 13.56 0.64 -24.22
CA GLY A 64 14.07 2.00 -24.40
C GLY A 64 13.06 3.14 -24.28
N SER A 65 11.82 2.89 -23.83
CA SER A 65 10.75 3.93 -23.81
C SER A 65 10.01 4.10 -22.50
N ARG A 66 9.88 3.06 -21.68
CA ARG A 66 9.15 3.10 -20.39
C ARG A 66 10.06 2.64 -19.27
N PHE A 67 9.89 3.19 -18.08
CA PHE A 67 10.64 2.75 -16.92
C PHE A 67 10.34 1.27 -16.59
N ASP A 68 11.38 0.49 -16.36
CA ASP A 68 11.28 -0.93 -15.99
C ASP A 68 11.13 -1.08 -14.47
N PHE A 69 9.88 -1.07 -14.01
CA PHE A 69 9.54 -1.25 -12.60
C PHE A 69 9.91 -2.63 -12.06
N VAL A 70 9.98 -3.67 -12.90
CA VAL A 70 10.35 -5.02 -12.47
C VAL A 70 11.82 -5.04 -12.06
N SER A 71 12.71 -4.59 -12.94
CA SER A 71 14.13 -4.49 -12.64
C SER A 71 14.41 -3.49 -11.50
N ALA A 72 13.63 -2.42 -11.40
CA ALA A 72 13.75 -1.45 -10.30
C ALA A 72 13.39 -2.06 -8.95
N LEU A 73 12.25 -2.75 -8.85
CA LEU A 73 11.86 -3.44 -7.64
C LEU A 73 12.86 -4.54 -7.26
N GLN A 74 13.43 -5.27 -8.23
CA GLN A 74 14.49 -6.25 -7.96
C GLN A 74 15.72 -5.62 -7.30
N ARG A 75 16.14 -4.42 -7.73
CA ARG A 75 17.25 -3.70 -7.10
C ARG A 75 16.93 -3.28 -5.67
N LEU A 76 15.71 -2.79 -5.41
CA LEU A 76 15.26 -2.50 -4.05
C LEU A 76 15.24 -3.79 -3.21
N GLY A 77 14.76 -4.90 -3.76
CA GLY A 77 14.72 -6.20 -3.10
C GLY A 77 16.11 -6.74 -2.75
N MET A 78 17.12 -6.51 -3.59
CA MET A 78 18.52 -6.83 -3.27
C MET A 78 19.00 -6.10 -2.01
N ALA A 79 18.67 -4.82 -1.89
CA ALA A 79 18.99 -4.04 -0.70
C ALA A 79 18.16 -4.48 0.51
N ALA A 80 16.86 -4.72 0.34
CA ALA A 80 15.95 -5.15 1.39
C ALA A 80 16.35 -6.49 2.03
N ARG A 81 16.91 -7.43 1.24
CA ARG A 81 17.42 -8.72 1.75
C ARG A 81 18.52 -8.58 2.79
N SER A 82 19.25 -7.46 2.80
CA SER A 82 20.27 -7.21 3.82
C SER A 82 19.67 -6.87 5.19
N LYS A 83 18.35 -6.64 5.29
CA LYS A 83 17.63 -6.22 6.50
C LYS A 83 18.26 -4.98 7.16
N ASP A 84 18.78 -4.08 6.33
CA ASP A 84 19.51 -2.89 6.72
C ASP A 84 18.83 -1.68 6.06
N LEU A 85 18.18 -0.85 6.87
CA LEU A 85 17.36 0.25 6.37
C LEU A 85 18.20 1.33 5.70
N ASP A 86 19.46 1.52 6.12
CA ASP A 86 20.36 2.49 5.49
C ASP A 86 20.72 2.03 4.07
N LYS A 87 20.94 0.74 3.86
CA LYS A 87 21.17 0.18 2.51
C LYS A 87 19.95 0.29 1.62
N LEU A 88 18.75 0.03 2.15
CA LEU A 88 17.51 0.20 1.39
C LEU A 88 17.27 1.68 1.05
N THR A 89 17.51 2.59 2.00
CA THR A 89 17.42 4.04 1.79
C THR A 89 18.38 4.49 0.70
N ALA A 90 19.66 4.08 0.77
CA ALA A 90 20.63 4.38 -0.26
C ALA A 90 20.21 3.83 -1.64
N ALA A 91 19.60 2.65 -1.70
CA ALA A 91 19.07 2.09 -2.95
C ALA A 91 17.88 2.89 -3.49
N ILE A 92 17.02 3.43 -2.62
CA ILE A 92 15.91 4.29 -3.02
C ILE A 92 16.40 5.65 -3.50
N ASP A 93 17.39 6.25 -2.83
CA ASP A 93 18.00 7.51 -3.26
C ASP A 93 18.59 7.37 -4.68
N ARG A 94 19.24 6.25 -4.99
CA ARG A 94 19.69 5.92 -6.36
C ARG A 94 18.55 5.98 -7.36
N GLU A 95 17.42 5.37 -7.04
CA GLU A 95 16.27 5.31 -7.94
C GLU A 95 15.62 6.69 -8.15
N LEU A 96 15.58 7.51 -7.10
CA LEU A 96 15.03 8.87 -7.14
C LEU A 96 15.90 9.86 -7.94
N LEU A 97 17.22 9.68 -7.96
CA LEU A 97 18.13 10.50 -8.79
C LEU A 97 17.80 10.44 -10.28
N PHE A 98 17.23 9.33 -10.77
CA PHE A 98 16.82 9.22 -12.16
C PHE A 98 15.52 9.96 -12.49
N LYS A 99 14.83 10.51 -11.47
CA LYS A 99 13.56 11.24 -11.59
C LYS A 99 12.57 10.53 -12.54
N PRO A 100 12.28 9.24 -12.33
CA PRO A 100 11.34 8.54 -13.18
C PRO A 100 10.01 9.30 -13.22
N ARG A 101 9.33 9.32 -14.37
CA ARG A 101 7.95 9.81 -14.43
C ARG A 101 7.06 8.80 -13.72
N LEU A 102 6.78 9.06 -12.44
CA LEU A 102 6.01 8.19 -11.56
C LEU A 102 4.50 8.45 -11.63
N SER A 103 3.98 8.79 -12.81
CA SER A 103 2.53 8.97 -12.98
C SER A 103 1.83 7.61 -12.92
N ILE A 104 0.82 7.50 -12.07
CA ILE A 104 -0.08 6.34 -12.06
C ILE A 104 -1.20 6.63 -13.05
N PRO A 105 -1.31 5.87 -14.16
CA PRO A 105 -2.39 6.07 -15.10
C PRO A 105 -3.70 5.61 -14.45
N VAL A 106 -4.59 6.56 -14.16
CA VAL A 106 -5.94 6.24 -13.68
C VAL A 106 -6.84 6.09 -14.90
N LYS A 107 -7.37 4.89 -15.11
CA LYS A 107 -8.41 4.64 -16.11
C LYS A 107 -9.54 3.87 -15.44
N GLN A 108 -10.69 4.52 -15.28
CA GLN A 108 -11.88 3.82 -14.83
C GLN A 108 -12.28 2.79 -15.89
N HIS A 109 -11.94 1.54 -15.63
CA HIS A 109 -12.40 0.40 -16.42
C HIS A 109 -13.64 -0.18 -15.75
N LYS A 110 -14.59 -0.64 -16.57
CA LYS A 110 -15.79 -1.35 -16.12
C LYS A 110 -15.69 -2.87 -16.33
N ASP A 111 -14.74 -3.28 -17.17
CA ASP A 111 -14.44 -4.68 -17.42
C ASP A 111 -13.41 -5.14 -16.40
N PHE A 112 -13.87 -5.96 -15.47
CA PHE A 112 -13.05 -6.56 -14.43
C PHE A 112 -12.84 -8.05 -14.70
N PRO A 113 -11.78 -8.65 -14.13
CA PRO A 113 -11.65 -10.11 -14.06
C PRO A 113 -12.88 -10.79 -13.44
N SER A 114 -12.93 -12.12 -13.50
CA SER A 114 -14.03 -12.89 -12.92
C SER A 114 -14.18 -12.66 -11.42
N ALA A 115 -15.42 -12.74 -10.93
CA ALA A 115 -15.69 -12.74 -9.50
C ALA A 115 -14.99 -13.91 -8.80
N ASP A 116 -14.47 -13.67 -7.60
CA ASP A 116 -13.85 -14.72 -6.78
C ASP A 116 -14.92 -15.40 -5.93
N SER A 117 -15.12 -16.70 -6.12
CA SER A 117 -16.18 -17.45 -5.45
C SER A 117 -16.01 -17.56 -3.92
N ILE A 118 -14.77 -17.67 -3.43
CA ILE A 118 -14.47 -17.78 -1.99
C ILE A 118 -14.64 -16.41 -1.34
N ALA A 119 -14.03 -15.38 -1.93
CA ALA A 119 -14.17 -14.01 -1.44
C ALA A 119 -15.63 -13.55 -1.48
N SER A 120 -16.40 -13.93 -2.51
CA SER A 120 -17.85 -13.67 -2.60
C SER A 120 -18.61 -14.35 -1.47
N TYR A 121 -18.30 -15.61 -1.15
CA TYR A 121 -18.88 -16.31 -0.02
C TYR A 121 -18.57 -15.59 1.30
N ILE A 122 -17.33 -15.15 1.49
CA ILE A 122 -16.89 -14.44 2.70
C ILE A 122 -17.61 -13.10 2.84
N MET A 123 -17.65 -12.32 1.75
CA MET A 123 -18.34 -11.04 1.68
C MET A 123 -19.83 -11.18 2.03
N ALA A 124 -20.50 -12.23 1.55
CA ALA A 124 -21.92 -12.44 1.79
C ALA A 124 -22.24 -12.86 3.23
N ASN A 125 -21.36 -13.60 3.89
CA ASN A 125 -21.65 -14.27 5.18
C ASN A 125 -20.95 -13.66 6.39
N TYR A 126 -19.89 -12.88 6.20
CA TYR A 126 -19.04 -12.37 7.29
C TYR A 126 -18.75 -10.86 7.19
N VAL A 127 -19.39 -10.15 6.26
CA VAL A 127 -19.29 -8.69 6.13
C VAL A 127 -20.70 -8.10 6.23
N ASP A 128 -20.92 -7.31 7.28
CA ASP A 128 -22.26 -6.88 7.67
C ASP A 128 -22.61 -5.45 7.22
N ASP A 129 -21.61 -4.61 6.99
CA ASP A 129 -21.71 -3.17 6.81
C ASP A 129 -21.65 -2.73 5.34
N VAL A 130 -21.14 -3.58 4.47
CA VAL A 130 -20.88 -3.27 3.06
C VAL A 130 -21.32 -4.43 2.17
N TYR A 131 -21.93 -4.11 1.02
CA TYR A 131 -22.09 -5.02 -0.10
C TYR A 131 -21.10 -4.66 -1.21
N GLY A 132 -20.68 -5.64 -2.00
CA GLY A 132 -19.84 -5.43 -3.16
C GLY A 132 -19.53 -6.76 -3.84
N ASN A 133 -18.84 -6.69 -4.98
CA ASN A 133 -18.47 -7.83 -5.81
C ASN A 133 -16.95 -8.07 -5.70
N PRO A 134 -16.50 -9.08 -4.94
CA PRO A 134 -15.08 -9.43 -4.88
C PRO A 134 -14.59 -10.00 -6.21
N ILE A 135 -13.50 -9.45 -6.72
CA ILE A 135 -12.87 -9.80 -7.98
C ILE A 135 -11.61 -10.64 -7.71
N THR A 136 -11.40 -11.65 -8.56
CA THR A 136 -10.23 -12.53 -8.49
C THR A 136 -8.94 -11.74 -8.65
N THR A 137 -7.99 -12.01 -7.77
CA THR A 137 -6.63 -11.44 -7.76
C THR A 137 -5.61 -12.58 -7.74
N THR A 138 -4.51 -12.41 -8.48
CA THR A 138 -3.43 -13.38 -8.52
C THR A 138 -2.74 -13.50 -7.16
N GLY A 139 -2.58 -14.73 -6.67
CA GLY A 139 -1.89 -15.08 -5.43
C GLY A 139 -0.38 -15.25 -5.60
N ASP A 140 0.32 -14.21 -6.03
CA ASP A 140 1.79 -14.19 -6.27
C ASP A 140 2.57 -13.43 -5.18
N GLY A 141 1.90 -13.14 -4.05
CA GLY A 141 2.45 -12.28 -2.99
C GLY A 141 2.38 -10.77 -3.30
N ASN A 142 1.87 -10.35 -4.47
CA ASN A 142 1.57 -8.95 -4.78
C ASN A 142 0.08 -8.62 -4.68
N CYS A 143 -0.71 -9.49 -4.05
CA CYS A 143 -2.17 -9.46 -4.11
C CYS A 143 -2.83 -8.14 -3.70
N LEU A 144 -2.28 -7.41 -2.73
CA LEU A 144 -2.74 -6.06 -2.41
C LEU A 144 -2.61 -5.11 -3.62
N TYR A 145 -1.45 -5.12 -4.26
CA TYR A 145 -1.15 -4.28 -5.42
C TYR A 145 -1.91 -4.72 -6.66
N ASN A 146 -2.11 -6.03 -6.83
CA ASN A 146 -2.97 -6.60 -7.86
C ASN A 146 -4.41 -6.09 -7.69
N ALA A 147 -4.96 -6.15 -6.47
CA ALA A 147 -6.30 -5.67 -6.16
C ALA A 147 -6.46 -4.16 -6.47
N ILE A 148 -5.52 -3.33 -6.01
CA ILE A 148 -5.57 -1.88 -6.28
C ILE A 148 -5.36 -1.58 -7.77
N SER A 149 -4.50 -2.31 -8.47
CA SER A 149 -4.31 -2.18 -9.91
C SER A 149 -5.62 -2.48 -10.67
N ILE A 150 -6.32 -3.56 -10.29
CA ILE A 150 -7.63 -3.90 -10.88
C ILE A 150 -8.62 -2.75 -10.66
N LEU A 151 -8.69 -2.18 -9.46
CA LEU A 151 -9.61 -1.07 -9.15
C LEU A 151 -9.26 0.24 -9.86
N LEU A 152 -7.98 0.48 -10.17
CA LEU A 152 -7.51 1.70 -10.84
C LEU A 152 -7.46 1.61 -12.37
N PHE A 153 -7.30 0.40 -12.91
CA PHE A 153 -6.92 0.18 -14.31
C PHE A 153 -7.65 -0.99 -14.99
N GLY A 154 -8.42 -1.79 -14.24
CA GLY A 154 -9.19 -2.93 -14.75
C GLY A 154 -8.41 -4.25 -14.84
N ASN A 155 -7.11 -4.24 -14.58
CA ASN A 155 -6.26 -5.43 -14.57
C ASN A 155 -5.04 -5.23 -13.65
N GLU A 156 -4.17 -6.22 -13.53
CA GLU A 156 -3.02 -6.23 -12.60
C GLU A 156 -1.75 -5.55 -13.14
N ALA A 157 -1.79 -4.89 -14.31
CA ALA A 157 -0.60 -4.37 -14.99
C ALA A 157 0.18 -3.28 -14.21
N LEU A 158 -0.42 -2.65 -13.21
CA LEU A 158 0.24 -1.63 -12.37
C LEU A 158 0.81 -2.19 -11.07
N ALA A 159 0.60 -3.47 -10.74
CA ALA A 159 0.92 -4.02 -9.42
C ALA A 159 2.39 -3.80 -9.03
N THR A 160 3.34 -4.09 -9.93
CA THR A 160 4.77 -3.88 -9.68
C THR A 160 5.12 -2.40 -9.50
N GLN A 161 4.52 -1.52 -10.31
CA GLN A 161 4.71 -0.07 -10.18
C GLN A 161 4.19 0.42 -8.83
N LEU A 162 2.99 -0.01 -8.42
CA LEU A 162 2.39 0.36 -7.13
C LEU A 162 3.26 -0.11 -5.97
N ARG A 163 3.74 -1.36 -5.99
CA ARG A 163 4.62 -1.91 -4.95
C ARG A 163 5.93 -1.13 -4.82
N TYR A 164 6.59 -0.90 -5.96
CA TYR A 164 7.80 -0.10 -6.03
C TYR A 164 7.60 1.30 -5.43
N LEU A 165 6.50 1.97 -5.80
CA LEU A 165 6.15 3.28 -5.26
C LEU A 165 5.84 3.24 -3.75
N THR A 166 5.15 2.21 -3.27
CA THR A 166 4.88 2.02 -1.84
C THR A 166 6.16 1.83 -1.04
N CYS A 167 7.15 1.09 -1.57
CA CYS A 167 8.46 0.95 -0.92
C CYS A 167 9.17 2.30 -0.78
N ILE A 168 9.19 3.10 -1.86
CA ILE A 168 9.75 4.46 -1.83
C ILE A 168 9.00 5.31 -0.81
N GLN A 169 7.67 5.28 -0.85
CA GLN A 169 6.82 6.09 0.02
C GLN A 169 7.07 5.80 1.50
N LEU A 170 7.12 4.52 1.89
CA LEU A 170 7.43 4.11 3.27
C LEU A 170 8.79 4.66 3.71
N VAL A 171 9.86 4.32 3.00
CA VAL A 171 11.23 4.67 3.44
C VAL A 171 11.45 6.19 3.48
N THR A 172 10.98 6.91 2.46
CA THR A 172 11.21 8.37 2.38
C THR A 172 10.35 9.18 3.35
N ASN A 173 9.28 8.60 3.91
CA ASN A 173 8.36 9.28 4.81
C ASN A 173 8.27 8.61 6.19
N MET A 174 9.32 7.90 6.61
CA MET A 174 9.37 7.16 7.88
C MET A 174 8.87 7.98 9.06
N THR A 175 9.40 9.20 9.25
CA THR A 175 9.01 10.08 10.36
C THR A 175 7.51 10.41 10.34
N THR A 176 6.91 10.57 9.16
CA THR A 176 5.48 10.83 9.00
C THR A 176 4.65 9.64 9.44
N TYR A 177 5.01 8.43 9.01
CA TYR A 177 4.26 7.22 9.35
C TYR A 177 4.42 6.80 10.82
N MET A 178 5.63 6.92 11.36
CA MET A 178 5.90 6.58 12.76
C MET A 178 5.13 7.48 13.74
N ASN A 179 4.94 8.76 13.36
CA ASN A 179 4.17 9.73 14.13
C ASN A 179 2.68 9.78 13.75
N HIS A 180 2.23 8.96 12.81
CA HIS A 180 0.84 8.97 12.37
C HIS A 180 -0.08 8.50 13.52
N PRO A 181 -1.27 9.09 13.74
CA PRO A 181 -2.12 8.74 14.89
C PRO A 181 -2.47 7.26 15.02
N ILE A 182 -2.59 6.55 13.89
CA ILE A 182 -2.89 5.11 13.87
C ILE A 182 -1.67 4.21 14.04
N SER A 183 -0.44 4.75 14.12
CA SER A 183 0.80 3.96 14.13
C SER A 183 0.81 2.88 15.22
N ASN A 184 0.44 3.26 16.45
CA ASN A 184 0.32 2.35 17.59
C ASN A 184 -0.69 1.21 17.33
N GLU A 185 -1.76 1.48 16.59
CA GLU A 185 -2.74 0.47 16.22
C GLU A 185 -2.18 -0.50 15.19
N LEU A 186 -1.37 -0.02 14.23
CA LEU A 186 -0.77 -0.87 13.20
C LEU A 186 0.22 -1.86 13.81
N TYR A 187 0.99 -1.45 14.82
CA TYR A 187 1.89 -2.35 15.56
C TYR A 187 1.18 -3.55 16.23
N LEU A 188 -0.13 -3.46 16.48
CA LEU A 188 -0.89 -4.56 17.07
C LEU A 188 -1.29 -5.64 16.05
N VAL A 189 -1.29 -5.30 14.75
CA VAL A 189 -1.85 -6.13 13.68
C VAL A 189 -0.93 -6.26 12.46
N SER A 190 0.30 -5.80 12.57
CA SER A 190 1.29 -5.82 11.50
C SER A 190 2.66 -6.03 12.10
N SER A 191 3.60 -6.46 11.25
CA SER A 191 5.00 -6.47 11.62
C SER A 191 5.49 -5.07 11.96
N ASP A 192 6.72 -5.00 12.50
CA ASP A 192 7.38 -3.72 12.68
C ASP A 192 7.54 -2.95 11.35
N TYR A 193 7.74 -1.64 11.51
CA TYR A 193 7.78 -0.70 10.41
C TYR A 193 8.94 -1.00 9.43
N ASP A 194 10.11 -1.33 9.96
CA ASP A 194 11.30 -1.61 9.16
C ASP A 194 11.09 -2.87 8.31
N LYS A 195 10.48 -3.92 8.88
CA LYS A 195 10.08 -5.11 8.13
C LYS A 195 9.04 -4.76 7.06
N ALA A 196 8.10 -3.87 7.33
CA ALA A 196 7.18 -3.41 6.30
C ALA A 196 7.91 -2.70 5.14
N CYS A 197 8.95 -1.91 5.42
CA CYS A 197 9.82 -1.33 4.38
C CYS A 197 10.53 -2.42 3.56
N PHE A 198 11.11 -3.42 4.20
CA PHE A 198 11.81 -4.51 3.52
C PHE A 198 10.85 -5.39 2.69
N ASP A 199 9.68 -5.70 3.24
CA ASP A 199 8.64 -6.46 2.56
C ASP A 199 8.18 -5.70 1.32
N ALA A 200 7.90 -4.39 1.40
CA ALA A 200 7.52 -3.58 0.25
C ALA A 200 8.56 -3.62 -0.90
N GLY A 201 9.86 -3.61 -0.55
CA GLY A 201 10.96 -3.72 -1.52
C GLY A 201 11.16 -5.12 -2.10
N THR A 202 10.60 -6.16 -1.47
CA THR A 202 10.82 -7.56 -1.85
C THR A 202 9.66 -8.09 -2.68
N CYS A 203 9.90 -8.49 -3.93
CA CYS A 203 8.86 -9.10 -4.76
C CYS A 203 8.27 -10.35 -4.09
N GLY A 204 6.93 -10.45 -4.06
CA GLY A 204 6.23 -11.60 -3.49
C GLY A 204 6.13 -11.63 -1.95
N ALA A 205 6.73 -10.69 -1.23
CA ALA A 205 6.54 -10.61 0.22
C ALA A 205 5.12 -10.13 0.57
N PHE A 206 4.57 -10.58 1.71
CA PHE A 206 3.22 -10.21 2.11
C PHE A 206 3.09 -8.73 2.49
N SER A 207 1.94 -8.15 2.14
CA SER A 207 1.57 -6.80 2.56
C SER A 207 0.77 -6.82 3.86
N ASN A 208 0.88 -5.74 4.62
CA ASN A 208 0.22 -5.53 5.91
C ASN A 208 -0.41 -4.12 5.96
N ALA A 209 -0.87 -3.67 7.13
CA ALA A 209 -1.59 -2.42 7.26
C ALA A 209 -0.74 -1.16 7.00
N TRP A 210 0.58 -1.22 7.20
CA TRP A 210 1.50 -0.13 6.80
C TRP A 210 1.47 0.09 5.30
N HIS A 211 1.39 -1.00 4.53
CA HIS A 211 1.33 -0.94 3.08
C HIS A 211 0.01 -0.34 2.60
N LEU A 212 -1.13 -0.64 3.26
CA LEU A 212 -2.41 0.01 2.96
C LEU A 212 -2.34 1.52 3.16
N LEU A 213 -1.77 1.97 4.29
CA LEU A 213 -1.60 3.39 4.58
C LEU A 213 -0.70 4.07 3.54
N ALA A 214 0.49 3.53 3.29
CA ALA A 214 1.42 4.11 2.33
C ALA A 214 0.93 4.03 0.87
N LEU A 215 0.26 2.95 0.49
CA LEU A 215 -0.34 2.84 -0.82
C LEU A 215 -1.47 3.86 -1.03
N SER A 216 -2.22 4.20 0.02
CA SER A 216 -3.23 5.27 -0.06
C SER A 216 -2.60 6.62 -0.42
N ASP A 217 -1.44 6.95 0.15
CA ASP A 217 -0.65 8.15 -0.20
C ASP A 217 -0.14 8.10 -1.64
N VAL A 218 0.42 6.96 -2.07
CA VAL A 218 0.92 6.75 -3.43
C VAL A 218 -0.15 7.02 -4.49
N ILE A 219 -1.36 6.51 -4.27
CA ILE A 219 -2.47 6.68 -5.21
C ILE A 219 -3.27 7.97 -4.95
N MET A 220 -2.94 8.69 -3.87
CA MET A 220 -3.64 9.87 -3.36
C MET A 220 -5.16 9.66 -3.22
N ARG A 221 -5.57 8.46 -2.81
CA ARG A 221 -6.97 8.09 -2.63
C ARG A 221 -7.14 7.21 -1.39
N PRO A 222 -8.26 7.34 -0.65
CA PRO A 222 -8.51 6.46 0.49
C PRO A 222 -8.62 4.99 0.06
N ILE A 223 -8.18 4.08 0.93
CA ILE A 223 -8.37 2.64 0.77
C ILE A 223 -9.25 2.14 1.90
N ARG A 224 -10.47 1.67 1.57
CA ARG A 224 -11.33 0.94 2.50
C ARG A 224 -10.85 -0.50 2.58
N SER A 225 -10.39 -0.88 3.76
CA SER A 225 -9.96 -2.23 4.08
C SER A 225 -11.10 -2.95 4.80
N ILE A 226 -11.60 -4.04 4.22
CA ILE A 226 -12.63 -4.89 4.82
C ILE A 226 -11.97 -6.11 5.41
N TYR A 227 -12.03 -6.23 6.74
CA TYR A 227 -11.58 -7.42 7.45
C TYR A 227 -12.81 -8.23 7.90
N PRO A 228 -13.02 -9.44 7.36
CA PRO A 228 -14.26 -10.17 7.57
C PRO A 228 -14.35 -10.73 9.00
N ASN A 229 -15.56 -10.81 9.55
CA ASN A 229 -15.80 -11.32 10.91
C ASN A 229 -15.81 -12.86 10.96
N VAL A 230 -14.87 -13.53 10.27
CA VAL A 230 -14.83 -15.00 10.17
C VAL A 230 -14.52 -15.65 11.52
N ASN A 231 -13.58 -15.05 12.26
CA ASN A 231 -13.14 -15.52 13.57
C ASN A 231 -14.03 -15.04 14.74
N GLY A 232 -15.11 -14.30 14.43
CA GLY A 232 -16.03 -13.74 15.40
C GLY A 232 -15.46 -12.56 16.20
N ASP A 233 -16.28 -12.02 17.11
CA ASP A 233 -16.05 -10.73 17.78
C ASP A 233 -14.81 -10.67 18.68
N LYS A 234 -14.18 -11.82 18.95
CA LYS A 234 -12.93 -11.89 19.74
C LYS A 234 -11.69 -11.63 18.91
N ASP A 235 -11.81 -11.60 17.58
CA ASP A 235 -10.69 -11.26 16.70
C ASP A 235 -10.44 -9.74 16.73
N GLY A 236 -9.50 -9.34 17.58
CA GLY A 236 -9.09 -7.94 17.72
C GLY A 236 -8.51 -7.34 16.44
N ALA A 237 -8.04 -8.16 15.50
CA ALA A 237 -7.47 -7.67 14.24
C ALA A 237 -8.51 -6.86 13.45
N ARG A 238 -9.79 -7.28 13.51
CA ARG A 238 -10.89 -6.60 12.83
C ARG A 238 -11.04 -5.14 13.27
N ILE A 239 -10.83 -4.84 14.55
CA ILE A 239 -10.93 -3.46 15.09
C ILE A 239 -9.93 -2.53 14.39
N TYR A 240 -8.74 -3.05 14.10
CA TYR A 240 -7.65 -2.25 13.54
C TYR A 240 -7.55 -2.31 12.02
N LEU A 241 -8.05 -3.38 11.40
CA LEU A 241 -7.96 -3.62 9.96
C LEU A 241 -9.25 -3.31 9.19
N ASN A 242 -10.43 -3.38 9.81
CA ASN A 242 -11.71 -3.05 9.15
C ASN A 242 -12.00 -1.53 9.21
N LYS A 243 -11.23 -0.74 8.47
CA LYS A 243 -11.31 0.73 8.46
C LYS A 243 -10.92 1.33 7.10
N ILE A 244 -11.03 2.65 6.99
CA ILE A 244 -10.54 3.40 5.82
C ILE A 244 -9.17 4.01 6.16
N PHE A 245 -8.18 3.71 5.32
CA PHE A 245 -6.85 4.32 5.34
C PHE A 245 -6.87 5.55 4.44
N TYR A 246 -6.60 6.71 5.00
CA TYR A 246 -6.65 7.98 4.27
C TYR A 246 -5.24 8.44 3.90
N PRO A 247 -5.04 8.97 2.68
CA PRO A 247 -3.81 9.66 2.33
C PRO A 247 -3.70 10.98 3.06
N SER A 248 -2.47 11.43 3.25
CA SER A 248 -2.12 12.75 3.78
C SER A 248 -2.62 13.88 2.87
N ASN A 249 -2.58 13.65 1.55
CA ASN A 249 -3.02 14.60 0.53
C ASN A 249 -4.00 13.93 -0.45
N PRO A 250 -5.30 13.83 -0.10
CA PRO A 250 -6.29 13.18 -0.95
C PRO A 250 -6.59 13.98 -2.22
N LEU A 251 -6.78 13.28 -3.33
CA LEU A 251 -7.44 13.83 -4.51
C LEU A 251 -8.87 14.27 -4.14
N GLU A 252 -9.24 15.48 -4.56
CA GLU A 252 -10.54 16.06 -4.25
C GLU A 252 -11.68 15.14 -4.76
N SER A 253 -12.66 14.89 -3.89
CA SER A 253 -13.82 14.04 -4.18
C SER A 253 -13.50 12.56 -4.54
N ALA A 254 -12.29 12.08 -4.27
CA ALA A 254 -11.95 10.69 -4.55
C ALA A 254 -12.65 9.72 -3.59
N SER A 255 -13.51 8.85 -4.14
CA SER A 255 -14.12 7.77 -3.37
C SER A 255 -13.07 6.72 -2.95
N PRO A 256 -13.26 6.02 -1.82
CA PRO A 256 -12.35 4.97 -1.39
C PRO A 256 -12.31 3.79 -2.37
N LEU A 257 -11.11 3.28 -2.65
CA LEU A 257 -10.94 1.96 -3.26
C LEU A 257 -11.10 0.88 -2.19
N THR A 258 -11.86 -0.18 -2.47
CA THR A 258 -12.22 -1.16 -1.44
C THR A 258 -11.53 -2.50 -1.69
N VAL A 259 -10.85 -3.02 -0.68
CA VAL A 259 -10.20 -4.33 -0.69
C VAL A 259 -10.74 -5.21 0.43
N LEU A 260 -10.79 -6.53 0.21
CA LEU A 260 -11.22 -7.53 1.17
C LEU A 260 -10.05 -8.44 1.53
N TRP A 261 -9.80 -8.60 2.84
CA TRP A 261 -8.89 -9.62 3.36
C TRP A 261 -9.57 -10.98 3.34
N TYR A 262 -8.90 -12.02 2.82
CA TYR A 262 -9.38 -13.39 2.87
C TYR A 262 -8.23 -14.40 2.72
N SER A 263 -8.55 -15.69 2.71
CA SER A 263 -7.61 -16.77 2.42
C SER A 263 -7.90 -17.31 1.04
N ILE A 264 -6.90 -17.29 0.16
CA ILE A 264 -7.06 -17.91 -1.16
C ILE A 264 -7.18 -19.43 -1.02
N GLY A 265 -8.12 -20.03 -1.73
CA GLY A 265 -8.28 -21.50 -1.80
C GLY A 265 -8.80 -22.17 -0.52
N LYS A 266 -9.11 -21.42 0.55
CA LYS A 266 -9.58 -21.98 1.82
C LYS A 266 -10.92 -21.38 2.24
N MET A 267 -11.93 -22.23 2.41
CA MET A 267 -13.21 -21.81 3.01
C MET A 267 -13.10 -21.73 4.54
N PRO A 268 -13.88 -20.87 5.20
CA PRO A 268 -14.04 -20.89 6.64
C PRO A 268 -14.53 -22.26 7.14
N GLU A 269 -13.87 -22.79 8.16
CA GLU A 269 -14.26 -24.06 8.80
C GLU A 269 -14.69 -23.81 10.25
N PRO A 270 -15.74 -24.48 10.74
CA PRO A 270 -16.18 -24.32 12.13
C PRO A 270 -15.07 -24.69 13.13
N ASN A 271 -14.89 -23.86 14.15
CA ASN A 271 -13.90 -24.06 15.23
C ASN A 271 -12.42 -24.06 14.79
N VAL A 272 -12.13 -23.65 13.56
CA VAL A 272 -10.75 -23.49 13.06
C VAL A 272 -10.48 -22.00 12.89
N TYR A 273 -9.35 -21.53 13.43
CA TYR A 273 -8.93 -20.15 13.23
C TYR A 273 -8.67 -19.90 11.73
N TYR A 274 -9.31 -18.87 11.20
CA TYR A 274 -9.23 -18.49 9.80
C TYR A 274 -8.11 -17.47 9.60
N ASN A 275 -6.98 -17.95 9.05
CA ASN A 275 -5.80 -17.14 8.79
C ASN A 275 -5.87 -16.52 7.39
N VAL A 276 -6.12 -15.21 7.31
CA VAL A 276 -6.14 -14.45 6.06
C VAL A 276 -4.73 -14.33 5.47
N ASN A 277 -4.59 -14.50 4.17
CA ASN A 277 -3.29 -14.44 3.48
C ASN A 277 -3.36 -13.80 2.08
N HIS A 278 -4.51 -13.24 1.72
CA HIS A 278 -4.77 -12.74 0.37
C HIS A 278 -5.71 -11.52 0.39
N PHE A 279 -5.66 -10.73 -0.69
CA PHE A 279 -6.49 -9.55 -0.89
C PHE A 279 -7.29 -9.67 -2.17
N ALA A 280 -8.60 -9.42 -2.12
CA ALA A 280 -9.45 -9.25 -3.29
C ALA A 280 -9.80 -7.78 -3.52
N ALA A 281 -9.90 -7.37 -4.78
CA ALA A 281 -10.53 -6.10 -5.15
C ALA A 281 -12.05 -6.23 -4.96
N VAL A 282 -12.73 -5.17 -4.49
CA VAL A 282 -14.19 -5.17 -4.34
C VAL A 282 -14.80 -4.04 -5.17
N THR A 283 -15.62 -4.39 -6.16
CA THR A 283 -16.34 -3.44 -7.02
C THR A 283 -17.78 -3.25 -6.57
N ASP A 284 -18.48 -2.27 -7.15
CA ASP A 284 -19.92 -2.03 -6.94
C ASP A 284 -20.30 -1.90 -5.46
N VAL A 285 -19.46 -1.19 -4.72
CA VAL A 285 -19.56 -1.09 -3.26
C VAL A 285 -20.78 -0.25 -2.86
N ILE A 286 -21.67 -0.84 -2.07
CA ILE A 286 -22.87 -0.20 -1.53
C ILE A 286 -22.85 -0.30 0.00
N GLU A 287 -22.90 0.85 0.67
CA GLU A 287 -22.99 0.91 2.14
C GLU A 287 -24.38 0.45 2.61
N ARG A 288 -24.44 -0.45 3.60
CA ARG A 288 -25.72 -0.79 4.23
C ARG A 288 -26.13 0.38 5.11
N GLY A 289 -27.18 1.10 4.71
CA GLY A 289 -27.78 2.13 5.55
C GLY A 289 -28.11 1.55 6.93
N ILE A 290 -27.48 2.09 7.98
CA ILE A 290 -27.88 1.81 9.36
C ILE A 290 -29.34 2.24 9.45
N ASN A 291 -30.25 1.28 9.63
CA ASN A 291 -31.66 1.55 9.87
C ASN A 291 -31.78 2.51 11.07
N THR A 292 -32.05 3.79 10.81
CA THR A 292 -32.32 4.84 11.79
C THR A 292 -33.70 4.64 12.43
N LYS A 293 -33.98 3.46 12.99
CA LYS A 293 -35.22 3.17 13.73
C LYS A 293 -35.18 3.58 15.20
N ARG A 294 -34.13 4.26 15.66
CA ARG A 294 -33.97 4.64 17.09
C ARG A 294 -34.32 6.10 17.44
N GLN A 295 -34.83 6.91 16.49
CA GLN A 295 -35.22 8.31 16.75
C GLN A 295 -36.71 8.64 16.61
N GLN A 296 -37.60 7.66 16.40
CA GLN A 296 -39.05 7.90 16.41
C GLN A 296 -39.77 7.49 17.70
N SER A 297 -39.07 6.90 18.69
CA SER A 297 -39.68 6.50 19.97
C SER A 297 -39.61 7.55 21.09
N THR A 298 -39.06 8.74 20.85
CA THR A 298 -39.01 9.83 21.87
C THR A 298 -39.76 11.10 21.48
N LYS A 299 -40.53 11.11 20.37
CA LYS A 299 -41.38 12.26 19.97
C LYS A 299 -42.89 12.08 20.24
N ARG A 300 -43.27 11.14 21.11
CA ARG A 300 -44.64 11.01 21.66
C ARG A 300 -44.62 11.05 23.18
N LYS A 301 -44.29 12.22 23.74
CA LYS A 301 -44.70 12.70 25.07
C LYS A 301 -44.09 14.07 25.25
N ILE A 302 -44.87 15.10 24.92
CA ILE A 302 -44.94 16.44 25.55
C ILE A 302 -45.87 17.25 24.63
N SER A 303 -47.16 17.29 24.97
CA SER A 303 -48.04 18.42 24.70
C SER A 303 -49.39 18.15 25.38
N SER A 304 -49.51 18.57 26.64
CA SER A 304 -50.81 18.76 27.31
C SER A 304 -50.71 19.97 28.23
N SER A 305 -51.73 20.84 28.16
CA SER A 305 -51.97 22.11 28.88
C SER A 305 -51.22 23.34 28.32
N GLY A 306 -51.83 24.49 28.04
CA GLY A 306 -53.25 24.90 28.09
C GLY A 306 -53.42 26.39 27.71
N SER A 307 -54.55 26.68 27.06
CA SER A 307 -55.35 27.93 26.98
C SER A 307 -54.71 29.31 26.69
N SER A 308 -55.24 30.00 25.66
CA SER A 308 -56.05 31.23 25.80
C SER A 308 -56.40 31.88 24.44
N ALA A 309 -57.68 32.27 24.30
CA ALA A 309 -58.44 33.09 23.32
C ALA A 309 -57.67 34.02 22.34
N CYS A 310 -58.17 34.42 21.15
CA CYS A 310 -59.52 34.89 20.75
C CYS A 310 -59.70 34.94 19.20
N GLU A 311 -60.97 34.92 18.73
CA GLU A 311 -61.63 35.67 17.62
C GLU A 311 -60.90 35.90 16.27
N SER A 312 -61.51 35.94 15.07
CA SER A 312 -62.86 35.75 14.54
C SER A 312 -62.79 35.84 12.98
N ASP A 313 -63.65 35.10 12.29
CA ASP A 313 -64.44 35.49 11.11
C ASP A 313 -63.87 35.76 9.68
N CYS A 314 -64.35 34.91 8.76
CA CYS A 314 -65.10 35.20 7.50
C CYS A 314 -64.48 35.09 6.08
N TYR A 315 -65.29 34.44 5.21
CA TYR A 315 -65.42 34.49 3.73
C TYR A 315 -64.43 33.69 2.86
N HIS A 316 -64.75 33.05 1.72
CA HIS A 316 -65.95 32.55 1.00
C HIS A 316 -65.39 31.70 -0.18
N GLU A 317 -66.13 30.66 -0.63
CA GLU A 317 -66.44 30.21 -2.03
C GLU A 317 -65.37 30.29 -3.15
N ASP A 318 -65.31 29.48 -4.21
CA ASP A 318 -66.00 28.30 -4.76
C ASP A 318 -65.20 27.91 -6.04
N ASP A 319 -65.56 26.78 -6.66
CA ASP A 319 -65.36 26.42 -8.09
C ASP A 319 -63.95 25.99 -8.58
N ALA A 320 -63.75 25.07 -9.52
CA ALA A 320 -64.54 24.06 -10.24
C ALA A 320 -63.59 23.30 -11.20
N ALA A 321 -64.09 22.21 -11.83
CA ALA A 321 -63.66 21.56 -13.08
C ALA A 321 -62.39 20.67 -13.02
N ASP A 322 -62.56 19.34 -13.16
CA ASP A 322 -62.64 18.56 -14.41
C ASP A 322 -61.27 18.45 -15.10
N ASP A 323 -60.73 17.23 -15.25
CA ASP A 323 -60.82 16.52 -16.53
C ASP A 323 -60.16 15.13 -16.46
N ASP A 324 -60.73 14.23 -17.25
CA ASP A 324 -60.43 12.82 -17.43
C ASP A 324 -58.99 12.56 -17.94
N ASN A 325 -58.42 11.40 -17.61
CA ASN A 325 -58.23 10.37 -18.63
C ASN A 325 -57.66 9.05 -18.09
N ASN A 326 -58.37 8.02 -18.53
CA ASN A 326 -58.22 6.60 -18.38
C ASN A 326 -57.09 6.07 -19.29
N TYR A 327 -56.31 5.09 -18.83
CA TYR A 327 -55.74 4.03 -19.69
C TYR A 327 -55.34 2.83 -18.82
N ASP A 328 -56.21 1.83 -18.81
CA ASP A 328 -55.90 0.44 -18.52
C ASP A 328 -54.91 -0.11 -19.57
N ASP A 329 -53.97 -0.98 -19.19
CA ASP A 329 -54.07 -2.36 -19.66
C ASP A 329 -53.06 -3.31 -18.99
N GLU A 330 -53.59 -4.52 -18.80
CA GLU A 330 -53.02 -5.69 -18.15
C GLU A 330 -51.90 -6.36 -18.98
N ALA A 331 -50.98 -7.07 -18.30
CA ALA A 331 -50.57 -8.40 -18.76
C ALA A 331 -49.76 -9.12 -17.66
N THR A 332 -50.45 -10.03 -16.97
CA THR A 332 -49.85 -11.13 -16.21
C THR A 332 -49.56 -12.28 -17.17
N GLN A 333 -48.37 -12.91 -17.13
CA GLN A 333 -48.22 -14.38 -16.94
C GLN A 333 -46.88 -14.99 -17.37
N SER A 334 -46.39 -15.82 -16.45
CA SER A 334 -45.90 -17.21 -16.63
C SER A 334 -44.39 -17.49 -16.79
N ARG A 335 -43.90 -18.10 -15.69
CA ARG A 335 -42.90 -19.16 -15.58
C ARG A 335 -42.63 -19.97 -16.86
N LYS A 336 -41.34 -20.22 -17.15
CA LYS A 336 -40.82 -21.57 -17.46
C LYS A 336 -39.42 -21.78 -16.85
N GLN A 337 -39.31 -22.79 -16.00
CA GLN A 337 -38.05 -23.45 -15.61
C GLN A 337 -37.63 -24.48 -16.68
N LEU A 338 -36.32 -24.78 -16.72
CA LEU A 338 -35.63 -26.08 -17.01
C LEU A 338 -34.33 -25.82 -17.83
N PRO A 339 -33.36 -26.76 -17.88
CA PRO A 339 -32.59 -27.35 -16.78
C PRO A 339 -31.06 -27.36 -17.04
N LEU A 340 -30.30 -27.72 -15.99
CA LEU A 340 -28.87 -28.02 -15.99
C LEU A 340 -28.47 -29.11 -17.03
N LYS A 341 -27.35 -28.88 -17.73
CA LYS A 341 -26.57 -29.93 -18.40
C LYS A 341 -25.08 -29.75 -18.09
N VAL A 342 -24.58 -30.67 -17.27
CA VAL A 342 -23.17 -30.98 -17.05
C VAL A 342 -22.58 -31.54 -18.34
N ARG A 343 -21.43 -31.05 -18.78
CA ARG A 343 -20.64 -31.66 -19.85
C ARG A 343 -19.17 -31.71 -19.43
N GLN A 344 -18.70 -32.92 -19.13
CA GLN A 344 -17.28 -33.27 -19.04
C GLN A 344 -16.65 -33.15 -20.45
N LEU A 345 -15.48 -32.52 -20.53
CA LEU A 345 -14.55 -32.70 -21.64
C LEU A 345 -13.12 -32.71 -21.11
N SER A 346 -12.39 -33.73 -21.57
CA SER A 346 -11.00 -34.07 -21.26
C SER A 346 -10.05 -33.65 -22.38
N PHE A 347 -8.86 -33.19 -21.98
CA PHE A 347 -7.53 -33.23 -22.62
C PHE A 347 -7.33 -32.92 -24.12
N ASN A 348 -6.50 -31.92 -24.43
CA ASN A 348 -5.13 -32.09 -24.96
C ASN A 348 -4.39 -30.75 -25.05
N GLY A 349 -3.07 -30.79 -24.79
CA GLY A 349 -2.21 -29.61 -24.66
C GLY A 349 -1.70 -29.04 -25.98
N SER A 350 -1.10 -27.86 -25.86
CA SER A 350 -0.06 -27.36 -26.76
C SER A 350 0.84 -26.40 -25.97
N GLU A 351 2.13 -26.70 -26.04
CA GLU A 351 3.25 -25.91 -25.55
C GLU A 351 3.28 -24.53 -26.23
N ASP A 352 3.65 -23.49 -25.48
CA ASP A 352 4.51 -22.37 -25.89
C ASP A 352 4.32 -21.19 -24.93
N GLY A 353 5.37 -20.83 -24.18
CA GLY A 353 5.36 -19.64 -23.33
C GLY A 353 6.44 -19.62 -22.26
N ASN A 354 7.66 -19.25 -22.65
CA ASN A 354 8.76 -18.91 -21.74
C ASN A 354 8.33 -17.76 -20.81
N ASN A 355 7.97 -18.09 -19.56
CA ASN A 355 8.07 -17.18 -18.43
C ASN A 355 9.05 -17.79 -17.44
N THR A 356 10.25 -17.25 -17.41
CA THR A 356 11.25 -17.52 -16.37
C THR A 356 10.78 -16.84 -15.08
N TYR A 357 10.09 -17.59 -14.22
CA TYR A 357 9.79 -17.17 -12.85
C TYR A 357 11.00 -17.48 -11.97
N CYS A 358 11.52 -16.47 -11.27
CA CYS A 358 12.51 -16.66 -10.23
C CYS A 358 11.83 -17.30 -9.02
N TYR A 359 12.07 -18.59 -8.80
CA TYR A 359 11.84 -19.26 -7.52
C TYR A 359 13.20 -19.65 -6.95
N ASP A 360 13.61 -19.00 -5.87
CA ASP A 360 14.51 -19.60 -4.88
C ASP A 360 13.63 -19.86 -3.65
N ALA A 361 13.11 -21.08 -3.57
CA ALA A 361 12.43 -21.58 -2.38
C ALA A 361 13.47 -22.30 -1.52
N ASP A 362 14.12 -21.57 -0.62
CA ASP A 362 14.80 -22.18 0.51
C ASP A 362 13.73 -22.51 1.56
N GLY A 363 13.51 -23.80 1.76
CA GLY A 363 12.74 -24.32 2.89
C GLY A 363 13.51 -24.04 4.18
N ASP A 364 12.86 -23.31 5.10
CA ASP A 364 13.33 -23.14 6.47
C ASP A 364 12.33 -23.82 7.40
N ASP A 365 12.74 -24.99 7.87
CA ASP A 365 11.98 -25.86 8.75
C ASP A 365 12.37 -25.51 10.20
N GLY A 366 11.51 -24.76 10.90
CA GLY A 366 11.43 -24.85 12.36
C GLY A 366 12.15 -23.78 13.20
N VAL A 367 11.72 -22.52 13.11
CA VAL A 367 12.06 -21.45 14.07
C VAL A 367 10.79 -20.74 14.59
N ALA A 368 9.72 -21.49 14.88
CA ALA A 368 8.43 -20.90 15.27
C ALA A 368 8.34 -20.50 16.76
N ASP A 369 9.15 -21.08 17.64
CA ASP A 369 8.93 -20.93 19.10
C ASP A 369 9.69 -19.76 19.74
N ASP A 370 10.83 -19.36 19.19
CA ASP A 370 11.63 -18.26 19.75
C ASP A 370 11.12 -16.88 19.26
N GLU A 371 10.61 -16.80 18.03
CA GLU A 371 10.05 -15.57 17.46
C GLU A 371 8.70 -15.19 18.11
N VAL A 372 7.90 -16.20 18.50
CA VAL A 372 6.64 -16.01 19.25
C VAL A 372 6.89 -15.52 20.68
N LYS A 373 7.99 -15.94 21.31
CA LYS A 373 8.40 -15.46 22.64
C LYS A 373 8.89 -14.01 22.61
N GLU A 374 9.73 -13.67 21.63
CA GLU A 374 10.18 -12.29 21.45
C GLU A 374 8.99 -11.34 21.15
N TYR A 375 8.01 -11.81 20.38
CA TYR A 375 6.77 -11.08 20.11
C TYR A 375 5.92 -10.88 21.37
N ALA A 376 5.79 -11.90 22.23
CA ALA A 376 5.03 -11.81 23.49
C ALA A 376 5.68 -10.87 24.51
N ASP A 377 7.01 -10.90 24.65
CA ASP A 377 7.74 -10.05 25.61
C ASP A 377 7.73 -8.58 25.19
N LYS A 378 7.79 -8.31 23.88
CA LYS A 378 7.64 -6.95 23.31
C LYS A 378 6.22 -6.40 23.47
N TYR A 379 5.20 -7.28 23.42
CA TYR A 379 3.80 -6.95 23.63
C TYR A 379 3.50 -6.54 25.08
N ILE A 380 4.06 -7.27 26.06
CA ILE A 380 3.92 -6.96 27.49
C ILE A 380 4.56 -5.61 27.84
N HIS A 381 5.78 -5.35 27.34
CA HIS A 381 6.47 -4.08 27.61
C HIS A 381 5.76 -2.85 27.02
N THR A 382 5.12 -3.01 25.86
CA THR A 382 4.38 -1.91 25.21
C THR A 382 3.06 -1.62 25.94
N LEU A 383 2.35 -2.66 26.40
CA LEU A 383 1.14 -2.52 27.22
C LEU A 383 1.42 -1.84 28.56
N ASP A 384 2.50 -2.20 29.24
CA ASP A 384 2.89 -1.58 30.52
C ASP A 384 3.24 -0.09 30.36
N SER A 385 3.84 0.30 29.24
CA SER A 385 4.12 1.71 28.91
C SER A 385 2.83 2.51 28.66
N VAL A 386 1.82 1.90 28.02
CA VAL A 386 0.53 2.54 27.74
C VAL A 386 -0.31 2.66 29.01
N ILE A 387 -0.37 1.61 29.84
CA ILE A 387 -1.10 1.62 31.11
C ILE A 387 -0.49 2.63 32.09
N SER A 388 0.84 2.78 32.09
CA SER A 388 1.54 3.78 32.91
C SER A 388 1.26 5.22 32.47
N SER A 389 0.95 5.45 31.19
CA SER A 389 0.62 6.79 30.66
C SER A 389 -0.82 7.24 30.97
N HIS A 390 -1.71 6.33 31.34
CA HIS A 390 -3.13 6.61 31.57
C HIS A 390 -3.55 6.68 33.05
N ASN A 391 -2.64 6.45 34.00
CA ASN A 391 -2.94 6.48 35.45
C ASN A 391 -2.23 7.61 36.22
N ALA A 392 -2.13 8.81 35.67
CA ALA A 392 -1.68 9.99 36.42
C ALA A 392 -2.89 10.75 37.01
N PRO A 393 -3.01 10.88 38.35
CA PRO A 393 -4.10 11.64 38.96
C PRO A 393 -3.83 13.15 38.88
N VAL A 394 -4.87 13.89 38.50
CA VAL A 394 -4.95 15.35 38.55
C VAL A 394 -5.23 15.79 39.99
N PHE A 395 -4.32 16.50 40.67
CA PHE A 395 -4.64 17.62 41.57
C PHE A 395 -3.39 18.38 42.11
N SER A 396 -3.45 19.72 41.97
CA SER A 396 -2.87 20.83 42.77
C SER A 396 -1.36 21.02 43.02
N GLY A 397 -0.84 22.18 42.58
CA GLY A 397 -0.37 23.24 43.51
C GLY A 397 1.14 23.38 43.80
N PHE A 398 1.77 24.36 43.13
CA PHE A 398 2.94 25.19 43.50
C PHE A 398 3.98 24.71 44.55
N GLY A 399 5.25 24.61 44.13
CA GLY A 399 6.41 24.68 45.04
C GLY A 399 7.77 24.25 44.43
N HIS A 400 8.58 25.24 44.06
CA HIS A 400 10.06 25.32 43.97
C HIS A 400 10.97 24.13 43.56
N ASP A 401 11.77 24.44 42.53
CA ASP A 401 13.21 24.22 42.35
C ASP A 401 13.84 22.86 41.92
N LEU A 402 14.57 22.99 40.80
CA LEU A 402 15.89 22.42 40.49
C LEU A 402 16.05 20.90 40.47
N GLY A 403 15.65 20.28 39.35
CA GLY A 403 15.98 18.89 39.05
C GLY A 403 15.87 18.51 37.57
N GLY A 404 16.20 19.41 36.64
CA GLY A 404 15.86 19.20 35.22
C GLY A 404 16.89 19.65 34.18
N PHE A 405 18.15 19.91 34.56
CA PHE A 405 19.18 20.37 33.60
C PHE A 405 20.23 19.29 33.22
N GLY A 406 20.17 18.10 33.84
CA GLY A 406 21.15 17.02 33.63
C GLY A 406 20.87 16.08 32.44
N GLN A 407 19.62 15.97 31.97
CA GLN A 407 19.28 15.02 30.89
C GLN A 407 19.38 15.62 29.48
N VAL A 408 19.37 16.94 29.34
CA VAL A 408 19.48 17.62 28.04
C VAL A 408 20.94 17.74 27.58
N LEU A 409 21.90 17.86 28.50
CA LEU A 409 23.33 17.91 28.17
C LEU A 409 23.95 16.52 27.97
N GLY A 410 23.40 15.47 28.57
CA GLY A 410 23.87 14.09 28.37
C GLY A 410 23.67 13.57 26.92
N ARG A 411 22.64 14.07 26.22
CA ARG A 411 22.39 13.72 24.81
C ARG A 411 23.15 14.60 23.81
N PHE A 412 23.66 15.75 24.24
CA PHE A 412 24.47 16.64 23.40
C PHE A 412 25.93 16.15 23.24
N TRP A 413 26.47 15.46 24.26
CA TRP A 413 27.83 14.90 24.22
C TRP A 413 27.96 13.60 23.41
N VAL A 414 26.89 12.80 23.30
CA VAL A 414 26.88 11.58 22.48
C VAL A 414 26.90 11.91 20.97
N VAL A 415 26.35 13.07 20.59
CA VAL A 415 26.36 13.54 19.19
C VAL A 415 27.74 14.10 18.80
N LEU A 416 28.44 14.79 19.70
CA LEU A 416 29.80 15.28 19.44
C LEU A 416 30.87 14.17 19.53
N GLY A 417 30.65 13.15 20.36
CA GLY A 417 31.54 11.97 20.44
C GLY A 417 31.57 11.13 19.16
N ARG A 418 30.47 11.13 18.38
CA ARG A 418 30.42 10.48 17.05
C ARG A 418 31.01 11.33 15.93
N PHE A 419 31.12 12.65 16.12
CA PHE A 419 31.71 13.56 15.14
C PHE A 419 33.26 13.51 15.13
N TRP A 420 33.89 13.05 16.22
CA TRP A 420 35.36 12.91 16.31
C TRP A 420 35.91 11.56 15.84
N VAL A 421 35.08 10.51 15.78
CA VAL A 421 35.49 9.18 15.27
C VAL A 421 35.57 9.17 13.72
N VAL A 422 34.92 10.14 13.06
CA VAL A 422 34.89 10.26 11.58
C VAL A 422 36.09 11.06 11.02
N LEU A 423 36.78 11.87 11.82
CA LEU A 423 37.95 12.65 11.36
C LEU A 423 39.32 12.03 11.72
N GLY A 424 39.31 10.84 12.32
CA GLY A 424 40.51 10.20 12.87
C GLY A 424 40.73 8.78 12.37
N LYS A 425 40.78 8.55 11.05
CA LYS A 425 41.42 7.37 10.42
C LYS A 425 41.63 7.59 8.91
N SER A 426 42.83 8.08 8.61
CA SER A 426 43.72 7.85 7.45
C SER A 426 43.13 7.15 6.22
N CYS A 427 43.13 7.75 5.02
CA CYS A 427 44.30 8.03 4.17
C CYS A 427 45.12 6.78 3.81
N CYS A 428 44.88 6.20 2.61
CA CYS A 428 45.90 5.75 1.64
C CYS A 428 45.26 5.01 0.42
N ARG A 429 45.65 5.42 -0.80
CA ARG A 429 45.57 4.71 -2.12
C ARG A 429 44.15 4.57 -2.73
N CYS A 430 43.83 4.92 -3.97
CA CYS A 430 44.57 5.12 -5.22
C CYS A 430 43.90 6.21 -6.09
N ILE A 431 44.64 7.25 -6.48
CA ILE A 431 44.32 8.07 -7.66
C ILE A 431 45.35 7.68 -8.72
N MET A 432 44.93 6.95 -9.76
CA MET A 432 45.71 6.83 -10.99
C MET A 432 45.30 7.95 -11.95
N TYR A 433 46.17 8.94 -12.07
CA TYR A 433 46.27 9.77 -13.26
C TYR A 433 46.76 8.90 -14.43
N ILE A 434 46.01 8.84 -15.51
CA ILE A 434 46.52 8.37 -16.81
C ILE A 434 46.85 9.62 -17.63
N LYS A 435 48.14 9.76 -17.97
CA LYS A 435 48.63 10.61 -19.07
C LYS A 435 48.31 9.97 -20.41
#